data_AF-A0A2S6TJC9-F1
#
_entry.id   AF-A0A2S6TJC9-F1
#
_cell.length_a   1.000
_cell.length_b   1.000
_cell.length_c   1.000
_cell.angle_alpha   90.00
_cell.angle_beta   90.00
_cell.angle_gamma   90.00
#
_symmetry.space_group_name_H-M   'P 1'
#
loop_
_entity.id
_entity.type
_entity.pdbx_description
1 polymer ?
#
loop_
_entity_poly.entity_id
_entity_poly.type
_entity_poly.pdbx_seq_one_letter_code
_entity_poly.pdbx_strand_id
1 'polypeptide(L)' 'MTCDGCAKAVTNAIKTAVPEAAVEVDLDGKQVTVEGADDDGAIQQAVESAGFEYGGPA' A
#
# COMPACT_ATOMS: atom_id res chain seq x y z
N MET A 1 -11.96 -15.50 -8.20
CA MET A 1 -10.77 -15.10 -8.99
C MET A 1 -10.51 -13.63 -8.70
N THR A 2 -10.37 -13.31 -7.42
CA THR A 2 -10.37 -11.94 -6.92
C THR A 2 -9.05 -11.73 -6.20
N CYS A 3 -8.47 -10.55 -6.37
CA CYS A 3 -7.08 -10.18 -6.10
C CYS A 3 -6.68 -10.18 -4.61
N ASP A 4 -7.11 -11.16 -3.80
CA ASP A 4 -6.69 -11.32 -2.41
C ASP A 4 -5.15 -11.39 -2.27
N GLY A 5 -4.50 -11.99 -3.28
CA GLY A 5 -3.04 -12.00 -3.38
C GLY A 5 -2.42 -10.62 -3.63
N CYS A 6 -3.16 -9.72 -4.27
CA CYS A 6 -2.67 -8.39 -4.66
C CYS A 6 -2.63 -7.45 -3.46
N ALA A 7 -3.64 -7.48 -2.59
CA ALA A 7 -3.61 -6.75 -1.31
C ALA A 7 -2.43 -7.18 -0.45
N LYS A 8 -2.26 -8.51 -0.27
CA LYS A 8 -1.11 -9.05 0.49
C LYS A 8 0.24 -8.66 -0.14
N ALA A 9 0.34 -8.66 -1.46
CA ALA A 9 1.57 -8.26 -2.15
C ALA A 9 1.92 -6.78 -1.86
N VAL A 10 0.94 -5.88 -1.99
CA VAL A 10 1.12 -4.44 -1.68
C VAL A 10 1.52 -4.24 -0.23
N THR A 11 0.82 -4.89 0.71
CA THR A 11 1.09 -4.75 2.15
C THR A 11 2.49 -5.22 2.49
N ASN A 12 2.94 -6.33 1.91
CA ASN A 12 4.30 -6.81 2.14
C ASN A 12 5.37 -5.90 1.51
N ALA A 13 5.12 -5.34 0.33
CA ALA A 13 6.04 -4.39 -0.32
C ALA A 13 6.22 -3.13 0.55
N ILE A 14 5.10 -2.55 1.02
CA ILE A 14 5.13 -1.36 1.87
C ILE A 14 5.79 -1.68 3.22
N LYS A 15 5.44 -2.79 3.88
CA LYS A 15 6.11 -3.20 5.13
C LYS A 15 7.59 -3.53 4.99
N THR A 16 8.04 -3.89 3.79
CA THR A 16 9.47 -4.09 3.51
C THR A 16 10.21 -2.75 3.41
N ALA A 17 9.57 -1.74 2.82
CA ALA A 17 10.14 -0.39 2.73
C ALA A 17 10.02 0.37 4.06
N VAL A 18 8.86 0.29 4.71
CA VAL A 18 8.51 0.97 5.95
C VAL A 18 7.87 -0.03 6.92
N PRO A 19 8.67 -0.73 7.74
CA PRO A 19 8.16 -1.77 8.63
C PRO A 19 7.26 -1.24 9.76
N GLU A 20 7.39 0.05 10.10
CA GLU A 20 6.59 0.72 11.11
C GLU A 20 5.25 1.23 10.57
N ALA A 21 5.05 1.17 9.24
CA ALA A 21 3.83 1.66 8.62
C ALA A 21 2.65 0.70 8.81
N ALA A 22 1.51 1.27 9.21
CA ALA A 22 0.22 0.61 9.15
C ALA A 22 -0.33 0.75 7.73
N VAL A 23 -0.72 -0.38 7.13
CA VAL A 23 -1.20 -0.42 5.74
C VAL A 23 -2.63 -0.97 5.73
N GLU A 24 -3.55 -0.19 5.21
CA GLU A 24 -4.91 -0.59 4.91
C GLU A 24 -5.12 -0.65 3.39
N VAL A 25 -5.70 -1.75 2.91
CA VAL A 25 -5.97 -1.94 1.48
C VAL A 25 -7.46 -2.08 1.29
N ASP A 26 -8.05 -1.09 0.61
CA ASP A 26 -9.42 -1.13 0.16
C ASP A 26 -9.49 -1.71 -1.26
N LEU A 27 -9.94 -2.95 -1.37
CA LEU A 27 -10.11 -3.63 -2.65
C LEU A 27 -11.39 -3.18 -3.40
N ASP A 28 -12.41 -2.73 -2.69
CA ASP A 28 -13.63 -2.20 -3.27
C ASP A 28 -13.35 -0.83 -3.92
N GLY A 29 -12.61 0.03 -3.22
CA GLY A 29 -12.17 1.34 -3.68
C GLY A 29 -10.87 1.36 -4.50
N LYS A 30 -10.14 0.23 -4.57
CA LYS A 30 -8.78 0.11 -5.15
C LYS A 30 -7.76 1.09 -4.56
N GLN A 31 -7.93 1.44 -3.29
CA GLN A 31 -7.10 2.40 -2.59
C GLN A 31 -6.22 1.73 -1.55
N VAL A 32 -5.03 2.29 -1.34
CA VAL A 32 -4.12 1.88 -0.28
C VAL A 32 -3.85 3.07 0.61
N THR A 33 -4.16 2.89 1.88
CA THR A 33 -3.94 3.86 2.95
C THR A 33 -2.73 3.42 3.75
N VAL A 34 -1.83 4.35 4.03
CA VAL A 34 -0.64 4.06 4.82
C VAL A 34 -0.46 5.12 5.90
N GLU A 35 -0.38 4.67 7.15
CA GLU A 35 -0.17 5.48 8.34
C GLU A 35 1.19 5.17 8.97
N GLY A 36 1.84 6.15 9.61
CA GLY A 36 3.09 5.93 10.34
C GLY A 36 4.35 5.94 9.47
N ALA A 37 4.30 6.60 8.32
CA ALA A 37 5.45 6.79 7.44
C ALA A 37 5.51 8.24 6.97
N ASP A 38 6.63 8.91 7.21
CA ASP A 38 6.91 10.26 6.68
C ASP A 38 7.45 10.23 5.23
N ASP A 39 7.58 9.04 4.64
CA ASP A 39 8.13 8.80 3.29
C ASP A 39 7.03 8.41 2.30
N ASP A 40 6.12 9.35 2.00
CA ASP A 40 5.05 9.20 1.00
C ASP A 40 5.58 8.72 -0.36
N GLY A 41 6.78 9.17 -0.77
CA GLY A 41 7.37 8.78 -2.05
C GLY A 41 7.76 7.30 -2.11
N ALA A 42 8.28 6.74 -1.01
CA ALA A 42 8.63 5.32 -0.95
C ALA A 42 7.38 4.43 -0.98
N ILE A 43 6.32 4.89 -0.31
CA ILE A 43 5.02 4.21 -0.28
C ILE A 43 4.38 4.24 -1.66
N GLN A 44 4.26 5.42 -2.27
CA GLN A 44 3.68 5.59 -3.59
C GLN A 44 4.34 4.64 -4.60
N GLN A 45 5.68 4.62 -4.63
CA GLN A 45 6.42 3.77 -5.56
C GLN A 45 6.17 2.27 -5.32
N ALA A 46 6.04 1.84 -4.05
CA ALA A 46 5.72 0.46 -3.71
C ALA A 46 4.29 0.07 -4.12
N VAL A 47 3.33 0.99 -3.96
CA VAL A 47 1.91 0.82 -4.32
C VAL A 47 1.75 0.77 -5.85
N GLU A 48 2.36 1.71 -6.57
CA GLU A 48 2.34 1.76 -8.04
C GLU A 48 3.04 0.55 -8.66
N SER A 49 4.17 0.10 -8.09
CA SER A 49 4.87 -1.12 -8.55
C SER A 49 4.02 -2.38 -8.42
N ALA A 50 3.06 -2.37 -7.49
CA ALA A 50 2.11 -3.45 -7.30
C ALA A 50 0.80 -3.25 -8.10
N GLY A 51 0.68 -2.15 -8.85
CA GLY A 51 -0.45 -1.86 -9.74
C GLY A 51 -1.65 -1.20 -9.06
N PHE A 52 -1.43 -0.51 -7.95
CA PHE A 52 -2.46 0.21 -7.19
C PHE A 52 -2.23 1.72 -7.22
N GLU A 53 -3.27 2.49 -6.90
CA GLU A 53 -3.18 3.95 -6.76
C GLU A 53 -3.01 4.30 -5.27
N TYR A 54 -2.01 5.12 -4.96
CA TYR A 54 -1.77 5.60 -3.60
C TYR A 54 -2.68 6.81 -3.32
N GLY A 55 -3.58 6.68 -2.34
CA GLY A 55 -4.56 7.72 -1.99
C GLY A 55 -3.99 8.86 -1.13
N GLY A 56 -2.74 8.73 -0.68
CA GLY A 56 -2.13 9.63 0.30
C GLY A 56 -2.24 9.11 1.74
N PRO A 57 -1.68 9.85 2.70
CA PRO A 57 -1.82 9.53 4.12
C PRO A 57 -3.27 9.76 4.57
N ALA A 58 -3.77 8.87 5.43
CA ALA A 58 -5.06 9.09 6.13
C ALA A 58 -4.93 10.08 7.29
#